data_AF-A0A937T0R0-F1
#
_entry.id   AF-A0A937T0R0-F1
#
_cell.length_a   1.000
_cell.length_b   1.000
_cell.length_c   1.000
_cell.angle_alpha   90.00
_cell.angle_beta   90.00
_cell.angle_gamma   90.00
#
_symmetry.space_group_name_H-M   'P 1'
#
loop_
_entity.id
_entity.type
_entity.pdbx_description
1 polymer ?
#
loop_
_entity_poly.entity_id
_entity_poly.type
_entity_poly.pdbx_seq_one_letter_code
_entity_poly.pdbx_strand_id
1 'polypeptide(L)'
;MKGIETIRKFDSDNLAVYIDTDGIRQVFLNLVNNAKFAMHDGGVLTVSTEVLTPGASWSIYREKGSTTTLPEKIMRVKFSDTGSGIRKEDIEKIFEPFFTTKPEEKGTGLGLSVSYAIIEKHGGSLEVESEVSLGTTVIIDLPIRE
;
A
#
# COMPACT_ATOMS: atom_id res chain seq x y z
N MET A 1 -15.18 5.83 11.73
CA MET A 1 -15.38 6.70 10.54
C MET A 1 -16.87 6.66 10.22
N LYS A 2 -17.56 7.80 10.13
CA LYS A 2 -19.02 7.76 9.89
C LYS A 2 -19.24 7.30 8.44
N GLY A 3 -20.03 6.25 8.23
CA GLY A 3 -20.35 5.73 6.89
C GLY A 3 -19.33 4.80 6.24
N ILE A 4 -18.17 4.53 6.87
CA ILE A 4 -17.17 3.58 6.32
C ILE A 4 -17.18 2.31 7.15
N GLU A 5 -17.50 1.18 6.51
CA GLU A 5 -17.32 -0.16 7.05
C GLU A 5 -15.87 -0.60 6.90
N THR A 6 -15.36 -1.40 7.83
CA THR A 6 -14.00 -1.95 7.77
C THR A 6 -14.04 -3.47 7.81
N ILE A 7 -13.48 -4.10 6.78
CA ILE A 7 -13.33 -5.55 6.69
C ILE A 7 -11.86 -5.91 6.90
N ARG A 8 -11.60 -6.95 7.71
CA ARG A 8 -10.26 -7.46 7.98
C ARG A 8 -10.18 -8.91 7.54
N LYS A 9 -9.24 -9.21 6.65
CA LYS A 9 -9.00 -10.56 6.13
C LYS A 9 -7.53 -10.89 6.33
N PHE A 10 -7.19 -11.34 7.53
CA PHE A 10 -5.82 -11.65 7.87
C PHE A 10 -5.59 -13.14 7.76
N ASP A 11 -4.52 -13.51 7.07
CA ASP A 11 -4.03 -14.88 7.05
C ASP A 11 -3.72 -15.33 8.50
N SER A 12 -3.98 -16.60 8.81
CA SER A 12 -3.87 -17.16 10.15
C SER A 12 -2.43 -17.52 10.55
N ASP A 13 -1.50 -17.45 9.61
CA ASP A 13 -0.09 -17.77 9.85
C ASP A 13 0.63 -16.60 10.56
N ASN A 14 1.14 -16.87 11.76
CA ASN A 14 2.00 -15.94 12.51
C ASN A 14 3.39 -15.88 11.88
N LEU A 15 3.51 -15.15 10.77
CA LEU A 15 4.81 -14.84 10.17
C LEU A 15 5.25 -13.42 10.57
N ALA A 16 6.50 -13.33 11.02
CA ALA A 16 7.12 -12.06 11.36
C ALA A 16 7.87 -11.51 10.14
N VAL A 17 7.81 -10.19 9.97
CA VAL A 17 8.64 -9.45 9.03
C VAL A 17 9.53 -8.49 9.80
N TYR A 18 10.78 -8.35 9.37
CA TYR A 18 11.70 -7.37 9.94
C TYR A 18 11.35 -5.98 9.42
N ILE A 19 10.76 -5.16 10.28
CA ILE A 19 10.28 -3.81 9.94
C ILE A 19 10.63 -2.78 11.01
N ASP A 20 10.83 -1.53 10.57
CA ASP A 20 10.68 -0.34 11.40
C ASP A 20 9.19 -0.09 11.63
N THR A 21 8.73 -0.40 12.83
CA THR A 21 7.32 -0.30 13.23
C THR A 21 6.78 1.12 13.11
N ASP A 22 7.60 2.15 13.35
CA ASP A 22 7.14 3.53 13.25
C ASP A 22 6.97 3.96 11.80
N GLY A 23 7.92 3.58 10.94
CA GLY A 23 7.80 3.77 9.49
C GLY A 23 6.56 3.07 8.93
N ILE A 24 6.38 1.78 9.22
CA ILE A 24 5.21 1.03 8.73
C ILE A 24 3.90 1.57 9.28
N ARG A 25 3.86 1.99 10.55
CA ARG A 25 2.69 2.66 11.13
C ARG A 25 2.35 3.94 10.36
N GLN A 26 3.34 4.74 9.97
CA GLN A 26 3.14 5.93 9.15
C GLN A 26 2.59 5.57 7.76
N VAL A 27 3.13 4.53 7.11
CA VAL A 27 2.62 4.03 5.83
C VAL A 27 1.13 3.69 5.95
N PHE A 28 0.76 2.87 6.92
CA PHE A 28 -0.63 2.43 7.08
C PHE A 28 -1.57 3.59 7.40
N LEU A 29 -1.16 4.55 8.24
CA LEU A 29 -1.94 5.75 8.50
C LEU A 29 -2.15 6.59 7.23
N ASN A 30 -1.13 6.74 6.39
CA ASN A 30 -1.26 7.43 5.11
C ASN A 30 -2.27 6.73 4.19
N LEU A 31 -2.21 5.40 4.07
CA LEU A 31 -3.13 4.63 3.24
C LEU A 31 -4.58 4.71 3.73
N VAL A 32 -4.80 4.54 5.04
CA VAL A 32 -6.14 4.67 5.64
C VAL A 32 -6.71 6.07 5.44
N ASN A 33 -5.89 7.12 5.57
CA ASN A 33 -6.33 8.49 5.34
C ASN A 33 -6.64 8.77 3.87
N ASN A 34 -5.91 8.17 2.93
CA ASN A 34 -6.21 8.25 1.51
C ASN A 34 -7.54 7.57 1.16
N ALA A 35 -7.74 6.33 1.63
CA ALA A 35 -8.99 5.60 1.47
C ALA A 35 -10.18 6.37 2.06
N LYS A 36 -10.02 6.92 3.27
CA LYS A 36 -11.05 7.75 3.92
C LYS A 36 -11.44 8.97 3.09
N PHE A 37 -10.46 9.62 2.48
CA PHE A 37 -10.71 10.79 1.65
C PHE A 37 -11.48 10.41 0.37
N ALA A 38 -11.11 9.28 -0.26
CA ALA A 38 -11.78 8.79 -1.47
C ALA A 38 -13.25 8.39 -1.20
N MET A 39 -13.54 7.86 -0.01
CA MET A 39 -14.87 7.42 0.43
C MET A 39 -15.65 8.50 1.21
N HIS A 40 -15.78 9.70 0.63
CA HIS A 40 -16.44 10.83 1.29
C HIS A 40 -17.92 10.59 1.64
N ASP A 41 -18.62 9.78 0.85
CA ASP A 41 -20.03 9.40 1.05
C ASP A 41 -20.19 8.09 1.84
N GLY A 42 -19.10 7.54 2.36
CA GLY A 42 -19.05 6.20 2.93
C GLY A 42 -18.56 5.15 1.94
N GLY A 43 -18.47 3.90 2.40
CA GLY A 43 -17.92 2.80 1.61
C GLY A 43 -17.34 1.69 2.47
N VAL A 44 -16.55 0.81 1.85
CA VAL A 44 -15.90 -0.31 2.52
C VAL A 44 -14.39 -0.18 2.36
N LEU A 45 -13.67 -0.17 3.48
CA LEU A 45 -12.22 -0.36 3.51
C LEU A 45 -11.92 -1.80 3.90
N THR A 46 -11.34 -2.57 2.98
CA THR A 46 -10.83 -3.91 3.26
C THR A 46 -9.32 -3.85 3.47
N VAL A 47 -8.86 -4.38 4.59
CA VAL A 47 -7.43 -4.63 4.83
C VAL A 47 -7.22 -6.13 4.85
N SER A 48 -6.35 -6.63 3.96
CA SER A 48 -6.05 -8.06 3.88
C SER A 48 -4.56 -8.34 3.92
N THR A 49 -4.19 -9.48 4.47
CA THR A 49 -2.82 -10.02 4.40
C THR A 49 -2.85 -11.40 3.74
N GLU A 50 -1.82 -11.70 2.95
CA GLU A 50 -1.62 -13.02 2.35
C GLU A 50 -0.12 -13.32 2.24
N VAL A 51 0.25 -14.58 2.45
CA VAL A 51 1.63 -15.04 2.29
C VAL A 51 1.79 -15.61 0.88
N LEU A 52 2.69 -15.02 0.11
CA LEU A 52 2.99 -15.45 -1.25
C LEU A 52 4.26 -16.31 -1.27
N THR A 53 4.21 -17.41 -2.01
CA THR A 53 5.32 -18.35 -2.20
C THR A 53 5.96 -18.16 -3.59
N PRO A 54 7.09 -18.83 -3.90
CA PRO A 54 7.73 -18.71 -5.20
C PRO A 54 6.77 -19.20 -6.30
N GLY A 55 6.74 -18.49 -7.43
CA GLY A 55 5.81 -18.76 -8.53
C GLY A 55 4.50 -17.94 -8.50
N ALA A 56 4.21 -17.23 -7.40
CA ALA A 56 3.20 -16.18 -7.37
C ALA A 56 3.73 -14.88 -8.02
N SER A 57 2.84 -14.04 -8.56
CA SER A 57 3.19 -12.73 -9.12
C SER A 57 3.40 -11.70 -8.00
N TRP A 58 4.65 -11.32 -7.76
CA TRP A 58 5.06 -10.28 -6.82
C TRP A 58 6.29 -9.53 -7.32
N SER A 59 6.53 -8.35 -6.75
CA SER A 59 7.70 -7.52 -7.01
C SER A 59 8.33 -7.08 -5.68
N ILE A 60 9.65 -6.90 -5.66
CA ILE A 60 10.36 -6.27 -4.54
C ILE A 60 11.50 -5.41 -5.08
N TYR A 61 11.87 -4.39 -4.31
CA TYR A 61 13.06 -3.62 -4.61
C TYR A 61 14.33 -4.47 -4.44
N ARG A 62 15.25 -4.36 -5.41
CA ARG A 62 16.61 -4.90 -5.31
C ARG A 62 17.62 -3.90 -5.85
N GLU A 63 18.68 -3.69 -5.07
CA GLU A 63 19.83 -2.94 -5.56
C GLU A 63 20.45 -3.62 -6.79
N LYS A 64 20.80 -2.80 -7.79
CA LYS A 64 21.42 -3.28 -9.01
C LYS A 64 22.77 -3.92 -8.70
N GLY A 65 22.94 -5.18 -9.07
CA GLY A 65 24.16 -5.96 -8.77
C GLY A 65 24.13 -6.72 -7.44
N SER A 66 23.02 -6.69 -6.70
CA SER A 66 22.84 -7.50 -5.50
C SER A 66 22.90 -9.00 -5.85
N THR A 67 23.70 -9.74 -5.08
CA THR A 67 23.81 -11.22 -5.14
C THR A 67 22.87 -11.91 -4.15
N THR A 68 22.02 -11.15 -3.45
CA THR A 68 21.09 -11.70 -2.45
C THR A 68 20.05 -12.57 -3.14
N THR A 69 19.87 -13.78 -2.64
CA THR A 69 18.83 -14.71 -3.08
C THR A 69 17.45 -14.06 -2.93
N LEU A 70 16.53 -14.34 -3.85
CA LEU A 70 15.14 -13.92 -3.69
C LEU A 70 14.55 -14.54 -2.42
N PRO A 71 13.69 -13.81 -1.70
CA PRO A 71 12.99 -14.38 -0.55
C PRO A 71 12.12 -15.56 -1.01
N GLU A 72 12.06 -16.61 -0.21
CA GLU A 72 11.18 -17.75 -0.48
C GLU A 72 9.71 -17.38 -0.25
N LYS A 73 9.44 -16.44 0.65
CA LYS A 73 8.08 -15.98 0.96
C LYS A 73 8.01 -14.47 1.05
N ILE A 74 6.86 -13.93 0.66
CA ILE A 74 6.56 -12.50 0.74
C ILE A 74 5.27 -12.32 1.51
N MET A 75 5.23 -11.34 2.41
CA MET A 75 4.02 -10.87 3.05
C MET A 75 3.40 -9.79 2.16
N ARG A 76 2.23 -10.06 1.60
CA ARG A 76 1.45 -9.07 0.87
C ARG A 76 0.39 -8.48 1.78
N VAL A 77 0.32 -7.15 1.83
CA VAL A 77 -0.72 -6.40 2.54
C VAL A 77 -1.48 -5.56 1.53
N LYS A 78 -2.81 -5.67 1.50
CA LYS A 78 -3.67 -4.87 0.63
C LYS A 78 -4.55 -3.94 1.44
N PHE A 79 -4.65 -2.69 0.99
CA PHE A 79 -5.65 -1.73 1.43
C PHE A 79 -6.56 -1.43 0.24
N SER A 80 -7.76 -1.97 0.25
CA SER A 80 -8.75 -1.81 -0.82
C SER A 80 -9.93 -0.97 -0.33
N ASP A 81 -10.15 0.18 -0.96
CA ASP A 81 -11.32 1.01 -0.73
C ASP A 81 -12.29 0.97 -1.92
N THR A 82 -13.56 1.25 -1.66
CA THR A 82 -14.62 1.39 -2.68
C THR A 82 -14.90 2.86 -2.99
N GLY A 83 -13.89 3.72 -2.89
CA GLY A 83 -14.03 5.17 -3.08
C GLY A 83 -14.06 5.58 -4.55
N SER A 84 -13.75 6.85 -4.80
CA SER A 84 -13.80 7.44 -6.15
C SER A 84 -12.82 6.86 -7.17
N GLY A 85 -11.81 6.11 -6.72
CA GLY A 85 -10.70 5.66 -7.56
C GLY A 85 -9.78 6.80 -8.03
N ILE A 86 -8.80 6.44 -8.86
CA ILE A 86 -7.76 7.31 -9.41
C ILE A 86 -7.82 7.23 -10.94
N ARG A 87 -7.66 8.38 -11.62
CA ARG A 87 -7.58 8.41 -13.09
C ARG A 87 -6.29 7.76 -13.56
N LYS A 88 -6.35 7.06 -14.70
CA LYS A 88 -5.20 6.35 -15.27
C LYS A 88 -3.98 7.26 -15.50
N GLU A 89 -4.19 8.49 -15.96
CA GLU A 89 -3.13 9.50 -16.17
C GLU A 89 -2.43 10.00 -14.90
N ASP A 90 -3.04 9.77 -13.74
CA ASP A 90 -2.53 10.21 -12.44
C ASP A 90 -1.78 9.09 -11.71
N ILE A 91 -2.02 7.81 -12.06
CA ILE A 91 -1.46 6.64 -11.35
C ILE A 91 0.07 6.70 -11.27
N GLU A 92 0.77 7.06 -12.34
CA GLU A 92 2.23 7.15 -12.32
C GLU A 92 2.74 8.32 -11.46
N LYS A 93 1.93 9.36 -11.31
CA LYS A 93 2.29 10.60 -10.61
C LYS A 93 2.00 10.55 -9.12
N ILE A 94 1.15 9.63 -8.64
CA ILE A 94 0.76 9.58 -7.21
C ILE A 94 1.93 9.33 -6.26
N PHE A 95 3.07 8.84 -6.78
CA PHE A 95 4.30 8.64 -6.04
C PHE A 95 5.26 9.83 -6.11
N GLU A 96 5.00 10.81 -6.98
CA GLU A 96 5.80 12.02 -7.07
C GLU A 96 5.59 12.89 -5.83
N PRO A 97 6.67 13.40 -5.19
CA PRO A 97 6.54 14.33 -4.08
C PRO A 97 5.66 15.54 -4.45
N PHE A 98 4.77 15.91 -3.54
CA PHE A 98 3.85 17.04 -3.66
C PHE A 98 2.71 16.86 -4.68
N PHE A 99 2.65 15.76 -5.42
CA PHE A 99 1.51 15.48 -6.27
C PHE A 99 0.25 15.21 -5.44
N THR A 100 -0.83 15.93 -5.72
CA THR A 100 -2.13 15.66 -5.10
C THR A 100 -3.27 16.16 -5.95
N THR A 101 -4.38 15.42 -5.95
CA THR A 101 -5.67 15.84 -6.51
C THR A 101 -6.60 16.41 -5.44
N LYS A 102 -6.15 16.43 -4.18
CA LYS A 102 -6.90 17.00 -3.05
C LYS A 102 -6.72 18.53 -3.05
N PRO A 103 -7.70 19.30 -2.53
CA PRO A 103 -7.51 20.72 -2.28
C PRO A 103 -6.30 20.96 -1.36
N GLU A 104 -5.60 22.10 -1.51
CA GLU A 104 -4.36 22.41 -0.77
C GLU A 104 -4.52 22.28 0.75
N GLU A 105 -5.69 22.64 1.28
CA GLU A 105 -6.02 22.55 2.70
C GLU A 105 -6.15 21.11 3.24
N LYS A 106 -6.21 20.11 2.36
CA LYS A 106 -6.53 18.71 2.68
C LYS A 106 -5.42 17.71 2.37
N GLY A 107 -4.28 18.15 1.84
CA GLY A 107 -3.17 17.27 1.56
C GLY A 107 -1.91 17.98 1.07
N THR A 108 -0.75 17.54 1.57
CA THR A 108 0.57 18.05 1.17
C THR A 108 1.16 17.34 -0.05
N GLY A 109 0.50 16.26 -0.53
CA GLY A 109 1.02 15.40 -1.60
C GLY A 109 2.26 14.58 -1.23
N LEU A 110 2.62 14.48 0.06
CA LEU A 110 3.80 13.74 0.51
C LEU A 110 3.50 12.31 1.00
N GLY A 111 2.23 11.96 1.18
CA GLY A 111 1.85 10.70 1.84
C GLY A 111 2.38 9.45 1.12
N LEU A 112 2.10 9.32 -0.17
CA LEU A 112 2.48 8.13 -0.94
C LEU A 112 3.97 8.10 -1.31
N SER A 113 4.60 9.24 -1.57
CA SER A 113 6.04 9.31 -1.83
C SER A 113 6.86 8.90 -0.60
N VAL A 114 6.47 9.36 0.59
CA VAL A 114 7.08 8.90 1.86
C VAL A 114 6.78 7.43 2.10
N SER A 115 5.54 6.97 1.86
CA SER A 115 5.21 5.55 2.00
C SER A 115 6.05 4.66 1.08
N TYR A 116 6.22 5.06 -0.17
CA TYR A 116 7.06 4.34 -1.14
C TYR A 116 8.50 4.22 -0.63
N ALA A 117 9.13 5.32 -0.21
CA ALA A 117 10.50 5.31 0.30
C ALA A 117 10.67 4.43 1.57
N ILE A 118 9.68 4.43 2.46
CA ILE A 118 9.68 3.56 3.65
C ILE A 118 9.63 2.10 3.21
N ILE A 119 8.72 1.71 2.31
CA ILE A 119 8.61 0.32 1.86
C ILE A 119 9.85 -0.14 1.07
N GLU A 120 10.39 0.72 0.20
CA GLU A 120 11.63 0.47 -0.54
C GLU A 120 12.81 0.22 0.40
N LYS A 121 12.95 1.00 1.48
CA LYS A 121 13.97 0.79 2.53
C LYS A 121 13.88 -0.58 3.21
N HIS A 122 12.70 -1.19 3.24
CA HIS A 122 12.50 -2.55 3.75
C HIS A 122 12.73 -3.63 2.67
N GLY A 123 13.15 -3.24 1.46
CA GLY A 123 13.29 -4.13 0.32
C GLY A 123 11.94 -4.66 -0.17
N GLY A 124 10.86 -3.92 0.09
CA GLY A 124 9.52 -4.24 -0.40
C GLY A 124 9.19 -3.55 -1.71
N SER A 125 7.94 -3.67 -2.13
CA SER A 125 7.34 -2.85 -3.18
C SER A 125 6.00 -2.29 -2.74
N LEU A 126 5.60 -1.19 -3.37
CA LEU A 126 4.30 -0.57 -3.16
C LEU A 126 3.70 -0.26 -4.54
N GLU A 127 2.58 -0.91 -4.84
CA GLU A 127 1.85 -0.83 -6.11
C GLU A 127 0.43 -0.34 -5.89
N VAL A 128 -0.19 0.22 -6.93
CA VAL A 128 -1.56 0.73 -6.88
C VAL A 128 -2.35 0.25 -8.10
N GLU A 129 -3.47 -0.39 -7.82
CA GLU A 129 -4.50 -0.75 -8.80
C GLU A 129 -5.73 0.12 -8.53
N SER A 130 -6.23 0.83 -9.53
CA SER A 130 -7.40 1.68 -9.33
C SER A 130 -8.16 1.92 -10.62
N GLU A 131 -9.48 2.01 -10.48
CA GLU A 131 -10.38 2.40 -11.56
C GLU A 131 -11.37 3.44 -11.04
N VAL A 132 -11.65 4.45 -11.86
CA VAL A 132 -12.55 5.55 -11.51
C VAL A 132 -13.93 4.98 -11.17
N SER A 133 -14.47 5.41 -10.03
CA SER A 133 -15.75 4.97 -9.46
C SER A 133 -15.82 3.50 -8.99
N LEU A 134 -14.75 2.71 -9.12
CA LEU A 134 -14.68 1.35 -8.57
C LEU A 134 -13.80 1.26 -7.31
N GLY A 135 -12.92 2.24 -7.11
CA GLY A 135 -12.08 2.35 -5.92
C GLY A 135 -10.60 2.15 -6.19
N THR A 136 -9.84 1.95 -5.12
CA THR A 136 -8.39 1.85 -5.15
C THR A 136 -7.93 0.71 -4.27
N THR A 137 -6.99 -0.08 -4.77
CA THR A 137 -6.24 -1.07 -4.00
C THR A 137 -4.76 -0.69 -4.00
N VAL A 138 -4.23 -0.43 -2.81
CA VAL A 138 -2.79 -0.27 -2.59
C VAL A 138 -2.24 -1.61 -2.10
N ILE A 139 -1.21 -2.11 -2.80
CA ILE A 139 -0.59 -3.41 -2.56
C ILE A 139 0.82 -3.16 -2.04
N ILE A 140 1.14 -3.72 -0.88
CA ILE A 140 2.48 -3.68 -0.28
C ILE A 140 3.01 -5.11 -0.24
N ASP A 141 4.15 -5.35 -0.86
CA ASP A 141 4.88 -6.62 -0.75
C ASP A 141 6.13 -6.43 0.10
N LEU A 142 6.29 -7.24 1.15
CA LEU A 142 7.45 -7.21 2.04
C LEU A 142 8.13 -8.58 2.08
N PRO A 143 9.46 -8.66 1.92
CA PRO A 143 10.18 -9.91 1.99
C PRO A 143 10.09 -10.49 3.41
N ILE A 144 9.70 -11.77 3.53
CA ILE A 144 9.81 -12.50 4.78
C ILE A 144 11.24 -13.03 4.85
N ARG A 145 11.97 -12.61 5.88
CA ARG A 145 13.34 -13.06 6.15
C ARG A 145 13.29 -13.90 7.44
N GLU A 146 13.89 -15.08 7.40
CA GLU A 146 14.15 -15.88 8.60
C GLU A 146 15.26 -15.25 9.45
#